data_AF-A0A1G3KGZ5-F1
#
_entry.id   AF-A0A1G3KGZ5-F1
#
_cell.length_a   1.000
_cell.length_b   1.000
_cell.length_c   1.000
_cell.angle_alpha   90.00
_cell.angle_beta   90.00
_cell.angle_gamma   90.00
#
_symmetry.space_group_name_H-M   'P 1'
#
loop_
_entity.id
_entity.type
_entity.pdbx_description
1 polymer ?
#
loop_
_entity_poly.entity_id
_entity_poly.type
_entity_poly.pdbx_seq_one_letter_code
_entity_poly.pdbx_strand_id
1 'polypeptide(L)'
;MTFREKTHWVSLVVIATAFGWYFFRLHTALPRGPGNIAASGGLLAVVTIGIILAMSIIIGVIAARSPREAHAAADERERAIHWRGTHYAYYPIVIGVWLCIGMIFAGYSMPTLLNTLLAVVVLAEMVRIGVQLYLYRRDG
;
A
#
# COMPACT_ATOMS: atom_id res chain seq x y z
N MET A 1 -4.03 19.00 11.84
CA MET A 1 -4.09 17.60 11.36
C MET A 1 -4.31 16.69 12.54
N THR A 2 -5.40 15.93 12.52
CA THR A 2 -5.71 14.93 13.56
C THR A 2 -4.65 13.81 13.57
N PHE A 3 -4.51 13.08 14.68
CA PHE A 3 -3.62 11.91 14.76
C PHE A 3 -3.81 10.96 13.57
N ARG A 4 -5.05 10.64 13.20
CA ARG A 4 -5.36 9.74 12.08
C ARG A 4 -5.00 10.30 10.71
N GLU A 5 -5.22 11.59 10.49
CA GLU A 5 -4.81 12.24 9.24
C GLU A 5 -3.28 12.14 9.08
N LYS A 6 -2.52 12.39 10.14
CA LYS A 6 -1.06 12.19 10.14
C LYS A 6 -0.69 10.73 9.85
N THR A 7 -1.36 9.77 10.48
CA THR A 7 -1.12 8.34 10.22
C THR A 7 -1.34 7.98 8.75
N HIS A 8 -2.40 8.47 8.12
CA HIS A 8 -2.68 8.20 6.71
C HIS A 8 -1.65 8.86 5.78
N TRP A 9 -1.20 10.08 6.08
CA TRP A 9 -0.08 10.70 5.37
C TRP A 9 1.20 9.86 5.47
N VAL A 10 1.54 9.39 6.67
CA VAL A 10 2.69 8.51 6.88
C VAL A 10 2.55 7.22 6.08
N SER A 11 1.37 6.56 6.15
CA SER A 11 1.11 5.34 5.39
C SER A 11 1.28 5.57 3.88
N LEU A 12 0.73 6.66 3.35
CA LEU A 12 0.84 7.00 1.93
C LEU A 12 2.31 7.14 1.50
N VAL A 13 3.09 7.93 2.24
CA VAL A 13 4.50 8.19 1.91
C VAL A 13 5.34 6.92 2.03
N VAL A 14 5.14 6.14 3.10
CA VAL A 14 5.90 4.90 3.32
C VAL A 14 5.60 3.88 2.23
N ILE A 15 4.32 3.63 1.92
CA ILE A 15 3.92 2.67 0.89
C ILE A 15 4.40 3.12 -0.49
N ALA A 16 4.18 4.39 -0.84
CA ALA A 16 4.61 4.94 -2.14
C ALA A 16 6.12 4.84 -2.32
N THR A 17 6.90 5.19 -1.30
CA THR A 17 8.36 5.18 -1.39
C THR A 17 8.91 3.75 -1.41
N ALA A 18 8.40 2.89 -0.52
CA ALA A 18 8.90 1.51 -0.40
C ALA A 18 8.56 0.67 -1.64
N PHE A 19 7.31 0.72 -2.11
CA PHE A 19 6.93 0.00 -3.33
C PHE A 19 7.42 0.70 -4.61
N GLY A 20 7.52 2.03 -4.63
CA GLY A 20 8.19 2.75 -5.71
C GLY A 20 9.63 2.26 -5.89
N TRP A 21 10.38 2.13 -4.80
CA TRP A 21 11.72 1.56 -4.81
C TRP A 21 11.73 0.08 -5.19
N TYR A 22 10.78 -0.72 -4.70
CA TYR A 22 10.63 -2.13 -5.06
C TYR A 22 10.51 -2.32 -6.58
N PHE A 23 9.51 -1.67 -7.19
CA PHE A 23 9.27 -1.76 -8.64
C PHE A 23 10.41 -1.14 -9.43
N PHE A 24 11.09 -0.12 -8.87
CA PHE A 24 12.29 0.44 -9.47
C PHE A 24 13.43 -0.59 -9.57
N ARG A 25 13.71 -1.30 -8.48
CA ARG A 25 14.75 -2.33 -8.43
C ARG A 25 14.38 -3.56 -9.24
N LEU A 26 13.09 -3.92 -9.28
CA LEU A 26 12.56 -5.02 -10.07
C LEU A 26 12.88 -4.87 -11.56
N HIS A 27 12.77 -3.66 -12.12
CA HIS A 27 13.03 -3.46 -13.55
C HIS A 27 14.49 -3.15 -13.88
N THR A 28 15.25 -2.55 -12.96
CA THR A 28 16.65 -2.12 -13.21
C THR A 28 17.70 -3.17 -12.84
N ALA A 29 17.47 -3.98 -11.81
CA ALA A 29 18.54 -4.75 -11.17
C ALA A 29 18.35 -6.28 -11.22
N LEU A 30 17.13 -6.76 -11.49
CA LEU A 30 16.82 -8.19 -11.43
C LEU A 30 17.05 -8.90 -12.78
N PRO A 31 17.69 -10.08 -12.79
CA PRO A 31 17.90 -10.86 -14.02
C PRO A 31 16.58 -11.22 -14.70
N ARG A 32 16.54 -11.11 -16.03
CA ARG A 32 15.41 -11.62 -16.83
C ARG A 32 15.53 -13.15 -16.91
N GLY A 33 14.60 -13.88 -16.29
CA GLY A 33 14.57 -15.35 -16.35
C GLY A 33 14.10 -16.04 -15.06
N PRO A 34 14.23 -17.37 -14.96
CA PRO A 34 13.70 -18.18 -13.84
C PRO A 34 14.25 -17.82 -12.45
N GLY A 35 15.50 -17.32 -12.38
CA GLY A 35 16.12 -16.85 -11.13
C GLY A 35 15.47 -15.59 -10.53
N ASN A 36 14.56 -14.94 -11.27
CA ASN A 36 13.87 -13.73 -10.84
C ASN A 36 12.91 -13.96 -9.65
N ILE A 37 12.36 -15.17 -9.49
CA ILE A 37 11.34 -15.42 -8.43
C ILE A 37 11.95 -15.30 -7.03
N ALA A 38 13.05 -16.01 -6.76
CA ALA A 38 13.70 -15.99 -5.45
C ALA A 38 14.23 -14.60 -5.10
N ALA A 39 14.83 -13.92 -6.10
CA ALA A 39 15.37 -12.59 -5.91
C ALA A 39 14.26 -11.52 -5.74
N SER A 40 13.14 -11.63 -6.46
CA SER A 40 11.93 -10.82 -6.22
C SER A 40 11.33 -11.07 -4.85
N GLY A 41 11.30 -12.32 -4.39
CA GLY A 41 10.82 -12.70 -3.05
C GLY A 41 11.69 -12.12 -1.94
N GLY A 42 13.02 -12.20 -2.08
CA GLY A 42 13.96 -11.58 -1.14
C GLY A 42 13.80 -10.06 -1.09
N LEU A 43 13.66 -9.40 -2.24
CA LEU A 43 13.41 -7.96 -2.31
C LEU A 43 12.08 -7.58 -1.65
N LEU A 44 11.03 -8.39 -1.86
CA LEU A 44 9.72 -8.18 -1.26
C LEU A 44 9.76 -8.32 0.26
N ALA A 45 10.52 -9.29 0.78
CA ALA A 45 10.73 -9.44 2.22
C ALA A 45 11.42 -8.21 2.82
N VAL A 46 12.48 -7.71 2.18
CA VAL A 46 13.18 -6.49 2.61
C VAL A 46 12.24 -5.29 2.64
N VAL A 47 11.44 -5.10 1.59
CA VAL A 47 10.46 -4.00 1.50
C VAL A 47 9.38 -4.13 2.57
N THR A 48 8.85 -5.33 2.77
CA THR A 48 7.81 -5.59 3.77
C THR A 48 8.31 -5.30 5.19
N ILE A 49 9.51 -5.81 5.53
CA ILE A 49 10.15 -5.53 6.81
C ILE A 49 10.41 -4.03 6.98
N GLY A 50 10.91 -3.37 5.92
CA GLY A 50 11.14 -1.93 5.91
C GLY A 50 9.87 -1.11 6.19
N ILE A 51 8.75 -1.46 5.55
CA ILE A 51 7.44 -0.83 5.78
C ILE A 51 6.99 -1.03 7.22
N ILE A 52 7.06 -2.26 7.74
CA ILE A 52 6.65 -2.58 9.12
C ILE A 52 7.47 -1.76 10.12
N LEU A 53 8.80 -1.74 9.97
CA LEU A 53 9.69 -0.99 10.85
C LEU A 53 9.43 0.51 10.76
N ALA A 54 9.34 1.07 9.55
CA ALA A 54 9.10 2.50 9.35
C ALA A 54 7.75 2.93 9.95
N MET A 55 6.68 2.18 9.67
CA MET A 55 5.35 2.44 10.22
C MET A 55 5.35 2.35 11.74
N SER A 56 5.95 1.30 12.32
CA SER A 56 5.97 1.11 13.78
C SER A 56 6.73 2.23 14.49
N ILE A 57 7.90 2.62 13.95
CA ILE A 57 8.70 3.69 14.53
C ILE A 57 7.98 5.03 14.42
N ILE A 58 7.52 5.42 13.22
CA ILE A 58 6.93 6.74 12.99
C ILE A 58 5.61 6.87 13.77
N ILE A 59 4.71 5.88 13.68
CA ILE A 59 3.44 5.92 14.40
C ILE A 59 3.68 5.86 15.91
N GLY A 60 4.66 5.07 16.37
CA GLY A 60 5.05 5.01 17.78
C GLY A 60 5.52 6.36 18.32
N VAL A 61 6.34 7.09 17.55
CA VAL A 61 6.78 8.45 17.91
C VAL A 61 5.62 9.44 17.94
N ILE A 62 4.70 9.37 16.97
CA ILE A 62 3.51 10.24 16.95
C ILE A 62 2.61 9.93 18.16
N ALA A 63 2.40 8.64 18.47
CA ALA A 63 1.58 8.22 19.59
C ALA A 63 2.18 8.64 20.94
N ALA A 64 3.49 8.53 21.11
CA ALA A 64 4.19 8.97 22.31
C ALA A 64 4.07 10.49 22.56
N ARG A 65 3.96 11.29 21.49
CA ARG A 65 3.79 12.76 21.59
C ARG A 65 2.34 13.19 21.81
N SER A 66 1.37 12.33 21.52
CA SER A 66 -0.07 12.65 21.63
C SER A 66 -0.87 11.46 22.18
N PRO A 67 -0.56 10.96 23.39
CA PRO A 67 -1.11 9.69 23.91
C PRO A 67 -2.62 9.74 24.11
N ARG A 68 -3.19 10.90 24.50
CA ARG A 68 -4.64 11.07 24.65
C ARG A 68 -5.40 10.90 23.32
N GLU A 69 -4.84 11.40 22.22
CA GLU A 69 -5.43 11.24 20.89
C GLU A 69 -5.26 9.81 20.37
N ALA A 70 -4.13 9.16 20.69
CA ALA A 70 -3.87 7.78 20.30
C ALA A 70 -4.84 6.78 20.96
N HIS A 71 -5.32 7.07 22.16
CA HIS A 71 -6.31 6.25 22.88
C HIS A 71 -7.76 6.64 22.62
N ALA A 72 -8.02 7.68 21.82
CA ALA A 72 -9.38 8.09 21.50
C ALA A 72 -10.09 7.04 20.63
N ALA A 73 -11.32 6.70 21.01
CA ALA A 73 -12.15 5.77 20.24
C ALA A 73 -12.42 6.33 18.83
N ALA A 74 -12.51 5.43 17.85
CA ALA A 74 -12.85 5.83 16.49
C ALA A 74 -14.29 6.33 16.42
N ASP A 75 -14.47 7.58 15.99
CA ASP A 75 -15.79 8.19 15.81
C ASP A 75 -16.56 7.53 14.66
N GLU A 76 -17.89 7.63 14.65
CA GLU A 76 -18.74 7.09 13.57
C GLU A 76 -18.34 7.64 12.21
N ARG A 77 -17.96 8.92 12.18
CA ARG A 77 -17.42 9.59 10.99
C ARG A 77 -16.16 8.90 10.46
N GLU A 78 -15.21 8.59 11.33
CA GLU A 78 -13.95 7.97 10.95
C GLU A 78 -14.17 6.56 10.39
N ARG A 79 -15.13 5.83 10.96
CA ARG A 79 -15.56 4.54 10.42
C ARG A 79 -16.14 4.71 9.02
N ALA A 80 -17.04 5.67 8.81
CA ALA A 80 -17.62 5.92 7.49
C ALA A 80 -16.55 6.27 6.44
N ILE A 81 -15.54 7.07 6.79
CA ILE A 81 -14.39 7.37 5.93
C ILE A 81 -13.60 6.10 5.59
N HIS A 82 -13.36 5.25 6.58
CA HIS A 82 -12.68 3.97 6.37
C HIS A 82 -13.42 3.08 5.37
N TRP A 83 -14.74 2.89 5.56
CA TRP A 83 -15.59 2.11 4.67
C TRP A 83 -15.58 2.64 3.24
N ARG A 84 -15.71 3.97 3.06
CA ARG A 84 -15.64 4.60 1.74
C ARG A 84 -14.29 4.34 1.08
N GLY A 85 -13.20 4.54 1.81
CA GLY A 85 -11.86 4.24 1.29
C GLY A 85 -11.74 2.81 0.77
N THR A 86 -12.20 1.83 1.55
CA THR A 86 -12.19 0.41 1.17
C THR A 86 -13.09 0.14 -0.04
N HIS A 87 -14.26 0.78 -0.12
CA HIS A 87 -15.14 0.67 -1.28
C HIS A 87 -14.46 1.16 -2.56
N TYR A 88 -13.76 2.30 -2.52
CA TYR A 88 -13.04 2.80 -3.70
C TYR A 88 -11.81 1.96 -4.06
N ALA A 89 -11.17 1.31 -3.09
CA ALA A 89 -10.07 0.37 -3.32
C ALA A 89 -10.51 -0.91 -4.04
N TYR A 90 -11.81 -1.24 -4.02
CA TYR A 90 -12.33 -2.42 -4.70
C TYR A 90 -12.20 -2.33 -6.23
N TYR A 91 -12.42 -1.15 -6.81
CA TYR A 91 -12.35 -0.94 -8.27
C TYR A 91 -10.98 -1.34 -8.88
N PRO A 92 -9.83 -0.82 -8.40
CA PRO A 92 -8.53 -1.22 -8.94
C PRO A 92 -8.22 -2.70 -8.72
N ILE A 93 -8.72 -3.32 -7.64
CA ILE A 93 -8.59 -4.79 -7.44
C ILE A 93 -9.33 -5.53 -8.56
N VAL A 94 -10.60 -5.21 -8.81
CA VAL A 94 -11.40 -5.90 -9.85
C VAL A 94 -10.77 -5.73 -11.22
N ILE A 95 -10.39 -4.50 -11.58
CA ILE A 95 -9.72 -4.22 -12.86
C ILE A 95 -8.41 -4.99 -12.96
N GLY A 96 -7.62 -5.00 -11.89
CA GLY A 96 -6.35 -5.70 -11.83
C GLY A 96 -6.47 -7.23 -11.91
N VAL A 97 -7.53 -7.81 -11.35
CA VAL A 97 -7.83 -9.25 -11.51
C VAL A 97 -8.09 -9.58 -12.96
N TRP A 98 -8.94 -8.81 -13.66
CA TRP A 98 -9.19 -9.01 -15.09
C TRP A 98 -7.94 -8.82 -15.94
N LEU A 99 -7.09 -7.85 -15.59
CA LEU A 99 -5.78 -7.67 -16.23
C LEU A 99 -4.90 -8.92 -16.06
N CYS A 100 -4.77 -9.43 -14.84
CA CYS A 100 -3.99 -10.63 -14.54
C CYS A 100 -4.53 -11.86 -15.30
N ILE A 101 -5.85 -12.03 -15.39
CA ILE A 101 -6.48 -13.10 -16.18
C ILE A 101 -6.08 -12.97 -17.66
N GLY A 102 -6.16 -11.76 -18.22
CA GLY A 102 -5.72 -11.50 -19.60
C GLY A 102 -4.25 -11.83 -19.83
N MET A 103 -3.38 -11.49 -18.88
CA MET A 103 -1.95 -11.81 -18.94
C MET A 103 -1.67 -13.32 -18.87
N ILE A 104 -2.48 -14.09 -18.13
CA ILE A 104 -2.37 -15.55 -18.12
C ILE A 104 -2.67 -16.11 -19.51
N PHE A 105 -3.77 -15.71 -20.14
CA PHE A 105 -4.11 -16.16 -21.50
C PHE A 105 -3.12 -15.69 -22.56
N ALA A 106 -2.46 -14.55 -22.35
CA ALA A 106 -1.39 -14.05 -23.22
C ALA A 106 -0.03 -14.73 -22.98
N GLY A 107 0.08 -15.69 -22.05
CA GLY A 107 1.30 -16.46 -21.84
C GLY A 107 2.42 -15.72 -21.11
N TYR A 108 2.09 -14.70 -20.30
CA TYR A 108 3.10 -13.99 -19.50
C TYR A 108 3.74 -14.90 -18.45
N SER A 109 5.01 -14.63 -18.16
CA SER A 109 5.78 -15.43 -17.20
C SER A 109 5.24 -15.30 -15.77
N MET A 110 5.36 -16.37 -14.98
CA MET A 110 4.95 -16.41 -13.56
C MET A 110 5.53 -15.25 -12.71
N PRO A 111 6.83 -14.89 -12.81
CA PRO A 111 7.35 -13.72 -12.10
C PRO A 111 6.62 -12.42 -12.47
N THR A 112 6.29 -12.22 -13.75
CA THR A 112 5.56 -11.03 -14.21
C THR A 112 4.15 -10.98 -13.62
N LEU A 113 3.45 -12.12 -13.62
CA LEU A 113 2.10 -12.22 -13.05
C LEU A 113 2.07 -11.90 -11.55
N LEU A 114 3.00 -12.49 -10.77
CA LEU A 114 3.08 -12.25 -9.33
C LEU A 114 3.36 -10.77 -9.01
N ASN A 115 4.30 -10.16 -9.72
CA ASN A 115 4.63 -8.75 -9.54
C ASN A 115 3.50 -7.82 -10.00
N THR A 116 2.76 -8.20 -11.04
CA THR A 116 1.58 -7.45 -11.49
C THR A 116 0.45 -7.53 -10.45
N LEU A 117 0.20 -8.71 -9.91
CA LEU A 117 -0.78 -8.90 -8.83
C LEU A 117 -0.42 -8.04 -7.61
N LEU A 118 0.86 -8.00 -7.24
CA LEU A 118 1.33 -7.12 -6.17
C LEU A 118 1.12 -5.65 -6.51
N ALA A 119 1.45 -5.22 -7.73
CA ALA A 119 1.22 -3.84 -8.17
C ALA A 119 -0.25 -3.43 -8.09
N VAL A 120 -1.17 -4.33 -8.44
CA VAL A 120 -2.61 -4.13 -8.30
C VAL A 120 -3.01 -3.90 -6.84
N VAL A 121 -2.50 -4.72 -5.92
CA VAL A 121 -2.76 -4.58 -4.48
C VAL A 121 -2.21 -3.25 -3.96
N VAL A 122 -1.00 -2.86 -4.35
CA VAL A 122 -0.39 -1.59 -3.95
C VAL A 122 -1.19 -0.40 -4.48
N LEU A 123 -1.62 -0.45 -5.75
CA LEU A 123 -2.47 0.60 -6.33
C LEU A 123 -3.80 0.72 -5.59
N ALA A 124 -4.43 -0.40 -5.26
CA ALA A 124 -5.66 -0.40 -4.47
C ALA A 124 -5.46 0.22 -3.08
N GLU A 125 -4.35 -0.10 -2.43
CA GLU A 125 -3.99 0.47 -1.14
C GLU A 125 -3.75 2.00 -1.24
N MET A 126 -3.07 2.45 -2.28
CA MET A 126 -2.85 3.87 -2.56
C MET A 126 -4.17 4.62 -2.79
N VAL A 127 -5.11 4.01 -3.53
CA VAL A 127 -6.47 4.56 -3.70
C VAL A 127 -7.21 4.61 -2.36
N ARG A 128 -7.13 3.55 -1.55
CA ARG A 128 -7.76 3.50 -0.22
C ARG A 128 -7.31 4.68 0.65
N ILE A 129 -6.00 4.85 0.79
CA ILE A 129 -5.39 5.89 1.63
C ILE A 129 -5.65 7.27 1.04
N GLY A 130 -5.51 7.42 -0.28
CA GLY A 130 -5.77 8.68 -0.98
C GLY A 130 -7.21 9.18 -0.81
N VAL A 131 -8.19 8.28 -0.93
CA VAL A 131 -9.60 8.61 -0.69
C VAL A 131 -9.84 8.98 0.77
N GLN A 132 -9.28 8.23 1.71
CA GLN A 132 -9.43 8.55 3.13
C GLN A 132 -8.87 9.95 3.42
N LEU A 133 -7.67 10.28 2.92
CA LEU A 133 -7.06 11.60 3.05
C LEU A 133 -7.90 12.72 2.42
N TYR A 134 -8.46 12.48 1.23
CA TYR A 134 -9.34 13.43 0.57
C TYR A 134 -10.60 13.72 1.42
N LEU A 135 -11.23 12.68 1.97
CA LEU A 135 -12.41 12.83 2.83
C LEU A 135 -12.08 13.52 4.15
N TYR A 136 -10.92 13.24 4.75
CA TYR A 136 -10.48 13.96 5.95
C TYR A 136 -10.32 15.47 5.70
N ARG A 137 -9.81 15.86 4.53
CA ARG A 137 -9.63 17.28 4.16
C ARG A 137 -10.90 17.98 3.69
N ARG A 138 -11.82 17.25 3.07
CA ARG A 138 -13.09 17.82 2.60
C ARG A 138 -14.05 18.12 3.75
N ASP A 139 -14.07 17.23 4.75
CA ASP A 139 -15.04 17.27 5.84
C ASP A 139 -14.47 17.92 7.12
N GLY A 140 -13.24 18.47 7.07
CA GLY A 140 -12.53 19.10 8.20
C GLY A 140 -12.38 20.60 8.01
#